data_AF-A0A2V9N7T3-F1
#
_entry.id   AF-A0A2V9N7T3-F1
#
_cell.length_a   1.000
_cell.length_b   1.000
_cell.length_c   1.000
_cell.angle_alpha   90.00
_cell.angle_beta   90.00
_cell.angle_gamma   90.00
#
_symmetry.space_group_name_H-M   'P 1'
#
loop_
_entity.id
_entity.type
_entity.pdbx_description
1 polymer ?
#
loop_
_entity_poly.entity_id
_entity_poly.type
_entity_poly.pdbx_seq_one_letter_code
_entity_poly.pdbx_strand_id
1 'polypeptide(L)' 'MRERFSATELTALRNDLLQGGLADSREAAELVQVFLMGRGYGVSPQAAYDAVSRVEMAGCALPVLEKELEGLALVM' A
#
# COMPACT_ATOMS: atom_id res chain seq x y z
N MET A 1 15.84 -3.29 -13.32
CA MET A 1 14.57 -2.76 -12.78
C MET A 1 14.92 -1.98 -11.53
N ARG A 2 14.51 -0.72 -11.41
CA ARG A 2 14.78 0.10 -10.22
C ARG A 2 13.55 -0.05 -9.35
N GLU A 3 13.54 -1.05 -8.47
CA GLU A 3 12.43 -1.30 -7.55
C GLU A 3 12.18 -0.01 -6.75
N ARG A 4 10.98 0.58 -6.89
CA ARG A 4 10.65 1.87 -6.26
C ARG A 4 10.50 1.74 -4.74
N PHE A 5 10.23 0.52 -4.30
CA PHE A 5 10.13 0.08 -2.91
C PHE A 5 11.01 -1.16 -2.75
N SER A 6 11.72 -1.28 -1.62
CA SER A 6 12.51 -2.50 -1.38
C SER A 6 11.58 -3.65 -0.95
N ALA A 7 11.89 -4.88 -1.36
CA ALA A 7 11.14 -6.08 -0.97
C ALA A 7 10.94 -6.20 0.56
N THR A 8 11.93 -5.78 1.35
CA THR A 8 11.86 -5.75 2.82
C THR A 8 10.77 -4.81 3.33
N GLU A 9 10.62 -3.64 2.71
CA GLU A 9 9.65 -2.62 3.10
C GLU A 9 8.23 -3.01 2.71
N LEU A 10 8.07 -3.60 1.52
CA LEU A 10 6.81 -4.18 1.07
C LEU A 10 6.36 -5.34 1.96
N THR A 11 7.32 -6.18 2.39
CA THR A 11 7.05 -7.29 3.31
C THR A 11 6.63 -6.78 4.68
N ALA A 12 7.27 -5.72 5.19
CA ALA A 12 6.90 -5.09 6.46
C ALA A 12 5.50 -4.47 6.39
N LEU A 13 5.22 -3.66 5.36
CA LEU A 13 3.91 -3.04 5.15
C LEU A 13 2.80 -4.09 5.01
N ARG A 14 3.03 -5.15 4.24
CA ARG A 14 2.10 -6.28 4.15
C ARG A 14 1.83 -6.90 5.51
N ASN A 15 2.86 -7.08 6.34
CA ASN A 15 2.68 -7.65 7.68
C ASN A 15 1.79 -6.75 8.54
N ASP A 16 2.02 -5.45 8.50
CA ASP A 16 1.18 -4.44 9.16
C ASP A 16 -0.28 -4.50 8.68
N LEU A 17 -0.48 -4.59 7.36
CA LEU A 17 -1.80 -4.76 6.75
C LEU A 17 -2.49 -6.08 7.15
N LEU A 18 -1.72 -7.17 7.31
CA LEU A 18 -2.23 -8.46 7.76
C LEU A 18 -2.50 -8.49 9.27
N GLN A 19 -1.75 -7.73 10.07
CA GLN A 19 -1.86 -7.70 11.53
C GLN A 19 -2.94 -6.73 12.01
N GLY A 20 -3.08 -5.56 11.38
CA GLY A 20 -4.04 -4.50 11.74
C GLY A 20 -5.05 -4.16 10.65
N GLY A 21 -4.67 -4.27 9.38
CA GLY A 21 -5.48 -3.79 8.24
C GLY A 21 -6.70 -4.65 7.87
N LEU A 22 -6.64 -5.97 8.04
CA LEU A 22 -7.74 -6.89 7.68
C LEU A 22 -9.05 -6.65 8.44
N ALA A 23 -9.00 -5.93 9.57
CA ALA A 23 -10.20 -5.58 10.34
C ALA A 23 -10.82 -4.26 9.89
N ASP A 24 -10.03 -3.35 9.29
CA ASP A 24 -10.48 -2.01 8.92
C ASP A 24 -9.70 -1.47 7.71
N SER A 25 -10.32 -1.55 6.52
CA SER A 25 -9.74 -1.06 5.26
C SER A 25 -9.36 0.43 5.31
N ARG A 26 -9.96 1.22 6.22
CA ARG A 26 -9.64 2.63 6.41
C ARG A 26 -8.28 2.80 7.09
N GLU A 27 -8.03 2.04 8.15
CA GLU A 27 -6.76 2.08 8.89
C GLU A 27 -5.61 1.58 8.00
N ALA A 28 -5.86 0.53 7.22
CA ALA A 28 -4.96 0.07 6.18
C ALA A 28 -4.64 1.15 5.12
N ALA A 29 -5.62 1.92 4.69
CA ALA A 29 -5.43 3.02 3.74
C ALA A 29 -4.61 4.18 4.33
N GLU A 30 -4.70 4.42 5.64
CA GLU A 30 -3.86 5.39 6.33
C GLU A 30 -2.40 4.90 6.39
N LEU A 31 -2.16 3.62 6.69
CA LEU A 31 -0.82 3.04 6.67
C LEU A 31 -0.14 3.19 5.30
N VAL A 32 -0.87 2.89 4.22
CA VAL A 32 -0.38 3.06 2.85
C VAL A 32 -0.10 4.53 2.52
N GLN A 33 -0.97 5.45 2.96
CA GLN A 33 -0.74 6.90 2.78
C GLN A 33 0.49 7.38 3.51
N VAL A 34 0.65 7.03 4.78
CA VAL A 34 1.81 7.44 5.60
C VAL A 34 3.11 6.89 5.00
N PHE A 35 3.09 5.63 4.53
CA PHE A 35 4.23 5.00 3.88
C PHE A 35 4.67 5.73 2.59
N LEU A 36 3.71 6.20 1.80
CA LEU A 36 3.95 6.94 0.56
C LEU A 36 4.33 8.40 0.83
N MET A 37 3.66 9.06 1.78
CA MET A 37 4.01 10.41 2.22
C MET A 37 5.43 10.48 2.81
N GLY A 38 5.85 9.46 3.56
CA GLY A 38 7.22 9.35 4.09
C GLY A 38 8.30 9.30 3.00
N ARG A 39 7.91 9.00 1.75
CA ARG A 39 8.79 8.99 0.57
C ARG A 39 8.63 10.22 -0.33
N GLY A 40 7.75 11.15 0.03
CA GLY A 40 7.45 12.34 -0.76
C GLY A 40 6.39 12.13 -1.85
N TYR A 41 5.66 11.01 -1.83
CA TYR A 41 4.51 10.80 -2.72
C TYR A 41 3.24 11.33 -2.06
N GLY A 42 2.55 12.25 -2.75
CA GLY A 42 1.24 12.72 -2.36
C GLY A 42 0.17 11.75 -2.83
N VAL A 43 -0.48 11.04 -1.91
CA VAL A 43 -1.58 10.12 -2.24
C VAL A 43 -2.91 10.63 -1.69
N SER A 44 -3.94 10.58 -2.53
CA SER A 44 -5.30 10.87 -2.11
C SER A 44 -5.86 9.73 -1.24
N PRO A 45 -6.61 10.04 -0.17
CA PRO A 45 -7.16 9.02 0.72
C PRO A 45 -8.09 8.03 0.01
N GLN A 46 -8.85 8.50 -0.99
CA GLN A 46 -9.64 7.61 -1.84
C GLN A 46 -8.79 6.64 -2.66
N ALA A 47 -7.66 7.10 -3.21
CA ALA A 47 -6.79 6.26 -4.03
C ALA A 47 -6.11 5.18 -3.17
N ALA A 48 -5.64 5.54 -1.97
CA ALA A 48 -5.09 4.57 -1.02
C ALA A 48 -6.13 3.54 -0.58
N TYR A 49 -7.36 3.97 -0.31
CA TYR A 49 -8.44 3.07 0.08
C TYR A 49 -8.81 2.09 -1.03
N ASP A 50 -8.91 2.57 -2.28
CA ASP A 50 -9.21 1.75 -3.44
C ASP A 50 -8.09 0.72 -3.72
N ALA A 51 -6.83 1.14 -3.56
CA ALA A 51 -5.66 0.26 -3.65
C ALA A 51 -5.66 -0.81 -2.55
N VAL A 52 -5.87 -0.42 -1.30
CA VAL A 52 -5.96 -1.35 -0.16
C VAL A 52 -7.09 -2.34 -0.37
N SER A 53 -8.28 -1.88 -0.76
CA SER A 53 -9.43 -2.75 -1.00
C SER A 53 -9.12 -3.80 -2.07
N ARG A 54 -8.40 -3.42 -3.15
CA ARG A 54 -7.91 -4.36 -4.16
C ARG A 54 -6.87 -5.34 -3.63
N VAL A 55 -5.93 -4.87 -2.81
CA VAL A 55 -4.91 -5.72 -2.16
C VAL A 55 -5.57 -6.72 -1.22
N GLU A 56 -6.56 -6.30 -0.44
CA GLU A 56 -7.34 -7.15 0.46
C GLU A 56 -8.15 -8.20 -0.30
N MET A 57 -8.85 -7.81 -1.37
CA MET A 57 -9.56 -8.76 -2.25
C MET A 57 -8.61 -9.80 -2.88
N ALA A 58 -7.35 -9.43 -3.10
CA ALA A 58 -6.31 -10.31 -3.61
C ALA A 58 -5.59 -11.13 -2.50
N GLY A 59 -6.04 -11.04 -1.24
CA GLY A 59 -5.45 -11.77 -0.11
C GLY A 59 -4.12 -11.20 0.37
N CYS A 60 -3.92 -9.88 0.28
CA CYS A 60 -2.69 -9.18 0.65
C CYS A 60 -1.44 -9.73 -0.06
N ALA A 61 -1.61 -10.15 -1.31
CA ALA A 61 -0.51 -10.67 -2.13
C ALA A 61 0.55 -9.58 -2.35
N LEU A 62 1.80 -9.90 -2.01
CA LEU A 62 2.94 -9.00 -2.17
C LEU A 62 3.08 -8.39 -3.59
N PRO A 63 2.93 -9.15 -4.70
CA PRO A 63 3.01 -8.57 -6.05
C PRO A 63 1.84 -7.64 -6.38
N VAL A 64 0.67 -7.81 -5.75
CA VAL A 64 -0.47 -6.90 -5.93
C VAL A 64 -0.22 -5.62 -5.15
N LEU A 65 0.27 -5.74 -3.91
CA LEU A 65 0.65 -4.59 -3.08
C LEU A 65 1.70 -3.72 -3.77
N GLU A 66 2.76 -4.33 -4.31
CA GLU A 66 3.79 -3.62 -5.06
C GLU A 66 3.20 -2.87 -6.25
N LYS A 67 2.40 -3.55 -7.07
CA LYS A 67 1.75 -2.96 -8.24
C LYS A 67 0.84 -1.78 -7.89
N GLU A 68 0.03 -1.92 -6.84
CA GLU A 68 -0.87 -0.84 -6.41
C GLU A 68 -0.06 0.35 -5.85
N LEU A 69 0.98 0.11 -5.05
CA LEU A 69 1.86 1.18 -4.54
C LEU A 69 2.61 1.90 -5.66
N GLU A 70 3.11 1.17 -6.66
CA GLU A 70 3.73 1.77 -7.84
C GLU A 70 2.72 2.59 -8.64
N GLY A 71 1.48 2.10 -8.78
CA GLY A 71 0.38 2.84 -9.39
C GLY A 71 0.08 4.13 -8.65
N LEU A 72 -0.02 4.09 -7.32
CA LEU A 72 -0.24 5.27 -6.49
C LEU A 72 0.92 6.27 -6.58
N ALA A 73 2.16 5.79 -6.64
CA ALA A 73 3.35 6.63 -6.80
C ALA A 73 3.52 7.20 -8.22
N LEU A 74 2.76 6.70 -9.21
CA LEU A 74 2.73 7.19 -10.60
C LEU A 74 1.62 8.23 -10.84
N VAL A 75 0.62 8.33 -9.97
CA VAL A 75 -0.55 9.21 -10.15
C VAL A 75 -0.24 10.68 -9.78
N MET A 76 0.99 11.01 -9.37
CA MET A 76 1.47 12.39 -9.22
C MET A 76 2.91 12.58 -9.71
#